data_AF-A0A1H9UBA2-F1
#
_entry.id   AF-A0A1H9UBA2-F1
#
_cell.length_a   1.000
_cell.length_b   1.000
_cell.length_c   1.000
_cell.angle_alpha   90.00
_cell.angle_beta   90.00
_cell.angle_gamma   90.00
#
_symmetry.space_group_name_H-M   'P 1'
#
loop_
_entity.id
_entity.type
_entity.pdbx_description
1 polymer ?
#
loop_
_entity_poly.entity_id
_entity_poly.type
_entity_poly.pdbx_seq_one_letter_code
_entity_poly.pdbx_strand_id
1 'polypeptide(L)'
;MKRPFDSVRDLIYLRVKQSKEDIKFRMEQIDNLMVWVVGFSIGGLSLIVSDFTKLSENFSYWIIKSVLLLLVLSITAGIVFRIACYFINIYNEQIQVYVETAFSNEEMMEIDAEDLTDEPEVEEVLRRLQVDFGQDVQQILAAYTNVDMSQPANRDFLLNDLKQHYKKVAMWAKKDYEIAIEFAKDTMQKAYGYSNKQLDRAFTDNVSLKWQFWVRAAFTSFIISCLAFIAVILIFSIAY
;
A
#
# COMPACT_ATOMS: atom_id res chain seq x y z
N MET A 1 14.68 -8.22 -20.86
CA MET A 1 14.11 -7.34 -19.83
C MET A 1 12.77 -6.79 -20.27
N LYS A 2 11.83 -6.64 -19.35
CA LYS A 2 10.54 -6.02 -19.62
C LYS A 2 10.66 -4.50 -19.68
N ARG A 3 9.76 -3.89 -20.43
CA ARG A 3 9.61 -2.44 -20.44
C ARG A 3 9.16 -1.95 -19.06
N PRO A 4 9.62 -0.77 -18.60
CA PRO A 4 9.18 -0.19 -17.34
C PRO A 4 7.66 -0.03 -17.25
N PHE A 5 7.00 0.37 -18.34
CA PHE A 5 5.54 0.52 -18.35
C PHE A 5 4.80 -0.80 -18.07
N ASP A 6 5.18 -1.88 -18.75
CA ASP A 6 4.54 -3.19 -18.57
C ASP A 6 4.79 -3.74 -17.17
N SER A 7 6.00 -3.54 -16.62
CA SER A 7 6.37 -3.98 -15.28
C SER A 7 5.53 -3.27 -14.21
N VAL A 8 5.39 -1.94 -14.31
CA VAL A 8 4.54 -1.14 -13.41
C VAL A 8 3.06 -1.54 -13.54
N ARG A 9 2.57 -1.75 -14.77
CA ARG A 9 1.18 -2.19 -15.00
C ARG A 9 0.91 -3.55 -14.37
N ASP A 10 1.79 -4.51 -14.61
CA ASP A 10 1.64 -5.89 -14.12
C ASP A 10 1.70 -5.93 -12.59
N LEU A 11 2.58 -5.15 -11.95
CA LEU A 11 2.62 -4.96 -10.50
C LEU A 11 1.30 -4.42 -9.96
N ILE A 12 0.77 -3.35 -10.55
CA ILE A 12 -0.51 -2.77 -10.15
C ILE A 12 -1.65 -3.78 -10.31
N TYR A 13 -1.66 -4.54 -11.40
CA TYR A 13 -2.68 -5.56 -11.66
C TYR A 13 -2.64 -6.72 -10.66
N LEU A 14 -1.46 -7.30 -10.43
CA LEU A 14 -1.25 -8.37 -9.44
C LEU A 14 -1.68 -7.92 -8.05
N ARG A 15 -1.42 -6.65 -7.73
CA ARG A 15 -1.78 -6.04 -6.46
C ARG A 15 -3.28 -5.84 -6.28
N VAL A 16 -3.99 -5.35 -7.29
CA VAL A 16 -5.46 -5.30 -7.25
C VAL A 16 -6.04 -6.69 -7.00
N LYS A 17 -5.40 -7.73 -7.53
CA LYS A 17 -5.81 -9.12 -7.30
C LYS A 17 -5.49 -9.61 -5.87
N GLN A 18 -4.28 -9.39 -5.37
CA GLN A 18 -3.85 -9.84 -4.03
C GLN A 18 -4.49 -9.06 -2.87
N SER A 19 -4.60 -7.73 -2.99
CA SER A 19 -5.23 -6.86 -1.99
C SER A 19 -6.66 -7.30 -1.65
N LYS A 20 -7.39 -7.82 -2.65
CA LYS A 20 -8.76 -8.30 -2.51
C LYS A 20 -8.90 -9.51 -1.59
N GLU A 21 -7.87 -10.35 -1.49
CA GLU A 21 -7.93 -11.62 -0.76
C GLU A 21 -7.45 -11.47 0.69
N ASP A 22 -6.33 -10.77 0.89
CA ASP A 22 -5.65 -10.70 2.18
C ASP A 22 -6.24 -9.70 3.17
N ILE A 23 -6.74 -8.55 2.69
CA ILE A 23 -7.41 -7.54 3.52
C ILE A 23 -8.78 -8.05 3.94
N LYS A 24 -9.48 -8.73 3.02
CA LYS A 24 -10.82 -9.25 3.26
C LYS A 24 -10.80 -10.27 4.40
N PHE A 25 -9.93 -11.28 4.37
CA PHE A 25 -9.98 -12.36 5.35
C PHE A 25 -9.70 -11.92 6.81
N ARG A 26 -8.68 -11.08 7.04
CA ARG A 26 -8.29 -10.68 8.40
C ARG A 26 -9.15 -9.57 8.99
N MET A 27 -9.58 -8.59 8.18
CA MET A 27 -10.45 -7.52 8.67
C MET A 27 -11.89 -7.99 8.87
N GLU A 28 -12.39 -8.92 8.03
CA GLU A 28 -13.75 -9.44 8.15
C GLU A 28 -13.98 -10.19 9.47
N GLN A 29 -12.99 -10.94 9.96
CA GLN A 29 -13.10 -11.64 11.25
C GLN A 29 -13.21 -10.66 12.44
N ILE A 30 -12.34 -9.64 12.48
CA ILE A 30 -12.34 -8.68 13.60
C ILE A 30 -13.55 -7.75 13.53
N ASP A 31 -13.95 -7.30 12.33
CA ASP A 31 -15.14 -6.47 12.16
C ASP A 31 -16.42 -7.24 12.50
N ASN A 32 -16.53 -8.52 12.16
CA ASN A 32 -17.67 -9.36 12.55
C ASN A 32 -17.83 -9.45 14.07
N LEU A 33 -16.73 -9.67 14.80
CA LEU A 33 -16.75 -9.66 16.27
C LEU A 33 -17.21 -8.29 16.80
N MET A 34 -16.71 -7.20 16.21
CA MET A 34 -17.05 -5.85 16.62
C MET A 34 -18.53 -5.53 16.38
N VAL A 35 -19.09 -5.95 15.24
CA VAL A 35 -20.52 -5.84 14.93
C VAL A 35 -21.36 -6.57 15.96
N TRP A 36 -20.94 -7.77 16.37
CA TRP A 36 -21.60 -8.51 17.44
C TRP A 36 -21.62 -7.69 18.74
N VAL A 37 -20.46 -7.24 19.21
CA VAL A 37 -20.36 -6.46 20.47
C VAL A 37 -21.25 -5.21 20.43
N VAL A 38 -21.22 -4.44 19.34
CA VAL A 38 -22.05 -3.24 19.19
C VAL A 38 -23.53 -3.60 19.10
N GLY A 39 -23.90 -4.64 18.34
CA GLY A 39 -25.27 -5.11 18.20
C GLY A 39 -25.88 -5.56 19.53
N PHE A 40 -25.16 -6.36 20.31
CA PHE A 40 -25.58 -6.73 21.67
C PHE A 40 -25.65 -5.51 22.59
N SER A 41 -24.73 -4.56 22.46
CA SER A 41 -24.75 -3.35 23.28
C SER A 41 -26.00 -2.49 23.01
N ILE A 42 -26.38 -2.34 21.73
CA ILE A 42 -27.62 -1.63 21.34
C ILE A 42 -28.85 -2.41 21.82
N GLY A 43 -28.88 -3.73 21.65
CA GLY A 43 -29.97 -4.58 22.12
C GLY A 43 -30.17 -4.49 23.63
N GLY A 44 -29.09 -4.58 24.40
CA GLY A 44 -29.11 -4.43 25.86
C GLY A 44 -29.60 -3.04 26.28
N LEU A 45 -29.15 -1.99 25.60
CA LEU A 45 -29.60 -0.62 25.88
C LEU A 45 -31.09 -0.45 25.58
N SER A 46 -31.58 -1.01 24.47
CA SER A 46 -33.00 -0.99 24.11
C SER A 46 -33.85 -1.73 25.14
N LEU A 47 -33.40 -2.89 25.65
CA LEU A 47 -34.12 -3.63 26.69
C LEU A 47 -34.20 -2.85 28.00
N ILE A 48 -33.08 -2.24 28.42
CA ILE A 48 -33.04 -1.44 29.65
C ILE A 48 -33.98 -0.24 29.59
N VAL A 49 -34.03 0.43 28.44
CA VAL A 49 -34.92 1.57 28.23
C VAL A 49 -36.39 1.14 28.16
N SER A 50 -36.69 -0.01 27.53
CA SER A 50 -38.07 -0.48 27.34
C SER A 50 -38.72 -0.98 28.64
N ASP A 51 -37.95 -1.64 29.50
CA ASP A 51 -38.43 -2.20 30.77
C ASP A 51 -37.84 -1.49 32.00
N PHE A 52 -37.54 -0.18 31.88
CA PHE A 52 -36.85 0.59 32.91
C PHE A 52 -37.51 0.48 34.29
N THR A 53 -38.84 0.53 34.37
CA THR A 53 -39.60 0.47 35.62
C THR A 53 -39.36 -0.84 36.37
N LYS A 54 -39.38 -1.97 35.66
CA LYS A 54 -39.13 -3.30 36.25
C LYS A 54 -37.67 -3.49 36.66
N LEU A 55 -36.74 -2.90 35.92
CA LEU A 55 -35.32 -2.95 36.25
C LEU A 55 -34.99 -2.10 37.47
N SER A 56 -35.62 -0.93 37.62
CA SER A 56 -35.42 -0.04 38.77
C SER A 56 -35.95 -0.62 40.09
N GLU A 57 -36.86 -1.60 40.02
CA GLU A 57 -37.35 -2.32 41.19
C GLU A 57 -36.35 -3.40 41.66
N ASN A 58 -35.63 -4.03 40.73
CA ASN A 58 -34.71 -5.13 41.02
C ASN A 58 -33.25 -4.69 41.23
N PHE A 59 -32.84 -3.56 40.64
CA PHE A 59 -31.46 -3.09 40.68
C PHE A 59 -31.36 -1.66 41.22
N SER A 60 -30.29 -1.39 41.96
CA SER A 60 -29.97 -0.03 42.43
C SER A 60 -29.76 0.91 41.24
N TYR A 61 -30.22 2.16 41.39
CA TYR A 61 -30.04 3.24 40.41
C TYR A 61 -28.58 3.37 39.92
N TRP A 62 -27.61 3.21 40.83
CA TRP A 62 -26.18 3.30 40.49
C TRP A 62 -25.70 2.20 39.54
N ILE A 63 -26.27 0.99 39.67
CA ILE A 63 -25.93 -0.16 38.81
C ILE A 63 -26.47 0.10 37.41
N ILE A 64 -27.75 0.47 37.29
CA ILE A 64 -28.40 0.76 36.01
C ILE A 64 -27.68 1.90 35.28
N LYS A 65 -27.33 2.98 35.99
CA LYS A 65 -26.58 4.11 35.43
C LYS A 65 -25.20 3.69 34.92
N SER A 66 -24.48 2.85 35.66
CA SER A 66 -23.15 2.37 35.27
C SER A 66 -23.22 1.46 34.03
N VAL A 67 -24.20 0.56 33.98
CA VAL A 67 -24.44 -0.32 32.82
C VAL A 67 -24.75 0.51 31.58
N LEU A 68 -25.66 1.49 31.67
CA LEU A 68 -25.99 2.37 30.56
C LEU A 68 -24.75 3.12 30.04
N LEU A 69 -23.92 3.64 30.95
CA LEU A 69 -22.69 4.33 30.57
C LEU A 69 -21.71 3.40 29.86
N LEU A 70 -21.51 2.18 30.36
CA LEU A 70 -20.64 1.18 29.75
C LEU A 70 -21.14 0.75 28.36
N LEU A 71 -22.46 0.58 28.19
CA LEU A 71 -23.06 0.26 26.88
C LEU A 71 -22.85 1.38 25.87
N VAL A 72 -23.06 2.64 26.26
CA VAL A 72 -22.78 3.80 25.39
C VAL A 72 -21.30 3.90 25.06
N LEU A 73 -20.41 3.67 26.04
CA LEU A 73 -18.97 3.64 25.83
C LEU A 73 -18.57 2.53 24.85
N SER A 74 -19.15 1.34 24.98
CA SER A 74 -18.94 0.21 24.07
C SER A 74 -19.32 0.55 22.63
N ILE A 75 -20.50 1.16 22.42
CA ILE A 75 -20.99 1.56 21.10
C ILE A 75 -20.10 2.63 20.49
N THR A 76 -19.80 3.70 21.24
CA THR A 76 -18.97 4.81 20.75
C THR A 76 -17.55 4.35 20.41
N ALA A 77 -16.93 3.54 21.26
CA ALA A 77 -15.63 2.95 20.99
C ALA A 77 -15.65 2.03 19.76
N GLY A 78 -16.72 1.28 19.54
CA GLY A 78 -16.91 0.47 18.34
C GLY A 78 -17.02 1.27 17.04
N ILE A 79 -17.68 2.42 17.09
CA ILE A 79 -17.74 3.34 15.94
C ILE A 79 -16.35 3.91 15.65
N VAL A 80 -15.62 4.34 16.68
CA VAL A 80 -14.25 4.85 16.53
C VAL A 80 -13.32 3.77 15.97
N PHE A 81 -13.47 2.51 16.40
CA PHE A 81 -12.73 1.37 15.85
C PHE A 81 -12.92 1.26 14.34
N ARG A 82 -14.17 1.29 13.86
CA ARG A 82 -14.47 1.18 12.43
C ARG A 82 -13.88 2.32 11.61
N ILE A 83 -13.96 3.55 12.13
CA ILE A 83 -13.36 4.71 11.48
C ILE A 83 -11.82 4.56 11.42
N ALA A 84 -11.20 4.12 12.52
CA ALA A 84 -9.76 3.90 12.56
C ALA A 84 -9.32 2.79 11.58
N CYS A 85 -10.04 1.66 11.53
CA CYS A 85 -9.78 0.59 10.57
C CYS A 85 -9.90 1.05 9.11
N TYR A 86 -10.88 1.91 8.79
CA TYR A 86 -10.99 2.52 7.47
C TYR A 86 -9.73 3.30 7.09
N PHE A 87 -9.22 4.15 7.99
CA PHE A 87 -7.99 4.89 7.74
C PHE A 87 -6.75 3.99 7.68
N ILE A 88 -6.64 2.96 8.53
CA ILE A 88 -5.55 1.98 8.49
C ILE A 88 -5.51 1.30 7.12
N ASN A 89 -6.66 0.91 6.56
CA ASN A 89 -6.72 0.28 5.24
C ASN A 89 -6.19 1.22 4.15
N ILE A 90 -6.62 2.49 4.15
CA ILE A 90 -6.11 3.49 3.19
C ILE A 90 -4.58 3.64 3.30
N TYR A 91 -4.05 3.72 4.52
CA TYR A 91 -2.61 3.91 4.72
C TYR A 91 -1.80 2.64 4.42
N ASN A 92 -2.33 1.45 4.74
CA ASN A 92 -1.72 0.18 4.36
C ASN A 92 -1.64 0.04 2.84
N GLU A 93 -2.70 0.42 2.13
CA GLU A 93 -2.65 0.48 0.68
C GLU A 93 -1.54 1.43 0.22
N GLN A 94 -1.40 2.63 0.78
CA GLN A 94 -0.33 3.55 0.38
C GLN A 94 1.08 2.99 0.64
N ILE A 95 1.33 2.44 1.83
CA ILE A 95 2.64 1.89 2.23
C ILE A 95 3.02 0.70 1.34
N GLN A 96 2.08 -0.21 1.06
CA GLN A 96 2.35 -1.34 0.18
C GLN A 96 2.64 -0.92 -1.25
N VAL A 97 1.96 0.10 -1.81
CA VAL A 97 2.33 0.65 -3.14
C VAL A 97 3.81 1.02 -3.11
N TYR A 98 4.19 1.81 -2.11
CA TYR A 98 5.52 2.39 -2.02
C TYR A 98 6.60 1.31 -1.89
N VAL A 99 6.43 0.36 -0.96
CA VAL A 99 7.38 -0.71 -0.71
C VAL A 99 7.49 -1.65 -1.91
N GLU A 100 6.38 -2.09 -2.51
CA GLU A 100 6.44 -3.00 -3.66
C GLU A 100 6.98 -2.31 -4.92
N THR A 101 6.70 -1.03 -5.13
CA THR A 101 7.33 -0.27 -6.23
C THR A 101 8.83 -0.14 -6.00
N ALA A 102 9.25 0.12 -4.75
CA ALA A 102 10.66 0.30 -4.40
C ALA A 102 11.47 -1.01 -4.37
N PHE A 103 10.82 -2.17 -4.15
CA PHE A 103 11.47 -3.48 -4.00
C PHE A 103 10.95 -4.53 -4.99
N SER A 104 10.28 -4.14 -6.07
CA SER A 104 9.85 -5.13 -7.08
C SER A 104 11.07 -5.71 -7.78
N ASN A 105 11.27 -7.01 -7.62
CA ASN A 105 12.26 -7.79 -8.35
C ASN A 105 11.76 -8.13 -9.77
N GLU A 106 10.86 -7.33 -10.36
CA GLU A 106 10.52 -7.49 -11.77
C GLU A 106 11.79 -7.21 -12.59
N GLU A 107 12.12 -8.09 -13.53
CA GLU A 107 13.22 -7.88 -14.50
C GLU A 107 12.88 -6.70 -15.43
N MET A 108 12.93 -5.51 -14.88
CA MET A 108 12.69 -4.24 -15.55
C MET A 108 14.00 -3.70 -16.08
N MET A 109 13.92 -2.94 -17.17
CA MET A 109 15.04 -2.13 -17.64
C MET A 109 15.54 -1.16 -16.55
N GLU A 110 16.84 -0.94 -16.48
CA GLU A 110 17.44 0.00 -15.53
C GLU A 110 16.93 1.43 -15.77
N ILE A 111 16.54 2.12 -14.70
CA ILE A 111 15.98 3.48 -14.74
C ILE A 111 17.03 4.51 -14.28
N ASP A 112 17.95 4.09 -13.41
CA ASP A 112 19.05 4.91 -12.91
C ASP A 112 20.38 4.39 -13.47
N ALA A 113 20.47 4.41 -14.81
CA ALA A 113 21.63 3.93 -15.55
C ALA A 113 22.92 4.69 -15.18
N GLU A 114 24.02 3.94 -15.12
CA GLU A 114 25.34 4.45 -14.74
C GLU A 114 25.92 5.38 -15.83
N ASP A 115 26.74 6.35 -15.43
CA ASP A 115 27.42 7.22 -16.40
C ASP A 115 28.64 6.51 -17.00
N LEU A 116 28.51 6.07 -18.25
CA LEU A 116 29.58 5.39 -19.00
C LEU A 116 30.50 6.37 -19.75
N THR A 117 30.48 7.67 -19.44
CA THR A 117 31.31 8.68 -20.13
C THR A 117 32.80 8.32 -20.10
N ASP A 118 33.30 7.82 -18.98
CA ASP A 118 34.72 7.49 -18.79
C ASP A 118 35.08 6.03 -19.15
N GLU A 119 34.12 5.19 -19.56
CA GLU A 119 34.35 3.76 -19.86
C GLU A 119 35.19 3.57 -21.14
N PRO A 120 36.42 3.03 -21.07
CA PRO A 120 37.27 2.89 -22.25
C PRO A 120 36.94 1.65 -23.12
N GLU A 121 36.15 0.69 -22.62
CA GLU A 121 35.96 -0.61 -23.27
C GLU A 121 34.60 -0.75 -23.98
N VAL A 122 34.64 -1.08 -25.27
CA VAL A 122 33.44 -1.37 -26.08
C VAL A 122 32.68 -2.58 -25.54
N GLU A 123 33.41 -3.61 -25.09
CA GLU A 123 32.82 -4.84 -24.55
C GLU A 123 32.01 -4.56 -23.28
N GLU A 124 32.49 -3.67 -22.41
CA GLU A 124 31.78 -3.28 -21.19
C GLU A 124 30.50 -2.52 -21.52
N VAL A 125 30.53 -1.57 -22.47
CA VAL A 125 29.31 -0.85 -22.89
C VAL A 125 28.27 -1.80 -23.50
N LEU A 126 28.70 -2.79 -24.31
CA LEU A 126 27.81 -3.80 -24.87
C LEU A 126 27.24 -4.73 -23.80
N ARG A 127 28.07 -5.15 -22.83
CA ARG A 127 27.64 -5.95 -21.68
C ARG A 127 26.59 -5.19 -20.88
N ARG A 128 26.79 -3.89 -20.63
CA ARG A 128 25.81 -3.03 -19.93
C ARG A 128 24.52 -2.86 -20.74
N LEU A 129 24.58 -2.66 -22.05
CA LEU A 129 23.38 -2.63 -22.92
C LEU A 129 22.56 -3.92 -22.84
N GLN A 130 23.23 -5.07 -22.74
CA GLN A 130 22.58 -6.37 -22.59
C GLN A 130 21.99 -6.56 -21.19
N VAL A 131 22.78 -6.27 -20.16
CA VAL A 131 22.39 -6.48 -18.76
C VAL A 131 21.30 -5.49 -18.36
N ASP A 132 21.43 -4.21 -18.69
CA ASP A 132 20.56 -3.15 -18.17
C ASP A 132 19.28 -2.97 -19.01
N PHE A 133 19.32 -3.37 -20.29
CA PHE A 133 18.20 -3.17 -21.22
C PHE A 133 17.78 -4.43 -21.99
N GLY A 134 18.48 -5.55 -21.84
CA GLY A 134 18.17 -6.79 -22.56
C GLY A 134 18.38 -6.69 -24.07
N GLN A 135 19.23 -5.77 -24.56
CA GLN A 135 19.49 -5.64 -26.00
C GLN A 135 20.33 -6.80 -26.53
N ASP A 136 20.04 -7.21 -27.77
CA ASP A 136 20.79 -8.26 -28.46
C ASP A 136 22.12 -7.71 -28.99
N VAL A 137 23.20 -7.99 -28.25
CA VAL A 137 24.57 -7.59 -28.57
C VAL A 137 25.00 -8.11 -29.94
N GLN A 138 24.51 -9.28 -30.37
CA GLN A 138 24.89 -9.84 -31.67
C GLN A 138 24.33 -9.03 -32.84
N GLN A 139 23.12 -8.49 -32.70
CA GLN A 139 22.52 -7.62 -33.71
C GLN A 139 23.20 -6.25 -33.77
N ILE A 140 23.58 -5.70 -32.62
CA ILE A 140 24.31 -4.42 -32.56
C ILE A 140 25.67 -4.59 -33.25
N LEU A 141 26.43 -5.63 -32.90
CA LEU A 141 27.71 -5.92 -33.54
C LEU A 141 27.59 -6.21 -35.04
N ALA A 142 26.49 -6.87 -35.46
CA ALA A 142 26.22 -7.14 -36.87
C ALA A 142 26.15 -5.85 -37.72
N ALA A 143 25.69 -4.74 -37.15
CA ALA A 143 25.64 -3.44 -37.83
C ALA A 143 27.03 -2.84 -38.12
N TYR A 144 28.08 -3.31 -37.41
CA TYR A 144 29.45 -2.83 -37.55
C TYR A 144 30.42 -3.87 -38.13
N THR A 145 29.91 -5.03 -38.58
CA THR A 145 30.74 -6.14 -39.12
C THR A 145 31.64 -5.73 -40.29
N ASN A 146 31.30 -4.66 -41.00
CA ASN A 146 32.05 -4.14 -42.14
C ASN A 146 33.05 -3.02 -41.77
N VAL A 147 33.15 -2.67 -40.48
CA VAL A 147 34.04 -1.62 -39.99
C VAL A 147 35.36 -2.25 -39.57
N ASP A 148 36.48 -1.73 -40.08
CA ASP A 148 37.82 -2.17 -39.70
C ASP A 148 38.16 -1.68 -38.28
N MET A 149 37.94 -2.55 -37.30
CA MET A 149 38.15 -2.32 -35.87
C MET A 149 39.64 -2.27 -35.48
N SER A 150 40.55 -2.60 -36.41
CA SER A 150 41.99 -2.46 -36.18
C SER A 150 42.47 -1.00 -36.22
N GLN A 151 41.64 -0.10 -36.76
CA GLN A 151 41.92 1.33 -36.78
C GLN A 151 41.39 2.01 -35.50
N PRO A 152 42.24 2.73 -34.74
CA PRO A 152 41.83 3.40 -33.50
C PRO A 152 40.64 4.35 -33.69
N ALA A 153 40.61 5.12 -34.79
CA ALA A 153 39.54 6.06 -35.08
C ALA A 153 38.16 5.41 -35.24
N ASN A 154 38.10 4.19 -35.78
CA ASN A 154 36.85 3.45 -35.95
C ASN A 154 36.36 2.86 -34.62
N ARG A 155 37.30 2.43 -33.77
CA ARG A 155 37.01 1.95 -32.42
C ARG A 155 36.48 3.09 -31.54
N ASP A 156 37.10 4.26 -31.61
CA ASP A 156 36.67 5.44 -30.86
C ASP A 156 35.30 5.95 -31.34
N PHE A 157 35.05 5.90 -32.66
CA PHE A 157 33.74 6.21 -33.22
C PHE A 157 32.66 5.26 -32.69
N LEU A 158 32.90 3.94 -32.75
CA LEU A 158 31.96 2.94 -32.25
C LEU A 158 31.70 3.09 -30.75
N LEU A 159 32.76 3.28 -29.96
CA LEU A 159 32.63 3.45 -28.51
C LEU A 159 31.75 4.65 -28.18
N ASN A 160 31.95 5.78 -28.85
CA ASN A 160 31.15 6.98 -28.66
C ASN A 160 29.68 6.78 -29.11
N ASP A 161 29.46 6.09 -30.23
CA ASP A 161 28.11 5.80 -30.73
C ASP A 161 27.35 4.87 -29.76
N LEU A 162 28.01 3.83 -29.24
CA LEU A 162 27.44 2.92 -28.24
C LEU A 162 27.13 3.62 -26.91
N LYS A 163 28.01 4.52 -26.44
CA LYS A 163 27.75 5.35 -25.25
C LYS A 163 26.54 6.27 -25.44
N GLN A 164 26.41 6.90 -26.62
CA GLN A 164 25.25 7.73 -26.94
C GLN A 164 23.97 6.90 -27.01
N HIS A 165 24.03 5.71 -27.61
CA HIS A 165 22.91 4.79 -27.67
C HIS A 165 22.49 4.32 -26.28
N TYR A 166 23.43 3.90 -25.42
CA TYR A 166 23.16 3.56 -24.02
C TYR A 166 22.45 4.70 -23.29
N LYS A 167 22.96 5.93 -23.39
CA LYS A 167 22.34 7.11 -22.79
C LYS A 167 20.93 7.37 -23.31
N LYS A 168 20.70 7.19 -24.62
CA LYS A 168 19.38 7.36 -25.24
C LYS A 168 18.38 6.32 -24.74
N VAL A 169 18.80 5.06 -24.63
CA VAL A 169 17.97 3.97 -24.12
C VAL A 169 17.65 4.18 -22.64
N ALA A 170 18.63 4.58 -21.82
CA ALA A 170 18.44 4.95 -20.43
C ALA A 170 17.41 6.08 -20.25
N MET A 171 17.57 7.19 -21.01
CA MET A 171 16.62 8.31 -20.97
C MET A 171 15.21 7.87 -21.39
N TRP A 172 15.11 6.97 -22.37
CA TRP A 172 13.82 6.44 -22.80
C TRP A 172 13.18 5.55 -21.72
N ALA A 173 13.96 4.65 -21.09
CA ALA A 173 13.48 3.78 -20.01
C ALA A 173 12.96 4.60 -18.82
N LYS A 174 13.72 5.63 -18.42
CA LYS A 174 13.29 6.57 -17.36
C LYS A 174 12.00 7.29 -17.70
N LYS A 175 11.87 7.79 -18.92
CA LYS A 175 10.64 8.43 -19.38
C LYS A 175 9.46 7.46 -19.44
N ASP A 176 9.67 6.23 -19.89
CA ASP A 176 8.63 5.17 -19.94
C ASP A 176 8.13 4.83 -18.53
N TYR A 177 9.04 4.80 -17.55
CA TYR A 177 8.71 4.64 -16.13
C TYR A 177 7.89 5.82 -15.58
N GLU A 178 8.31 7.06 -15.83
CA GLU A 178 7.58 8.25 -15.41
C GLU A 178 6.14 8.28 -15.97
N ILE A 179 5.99 7.93 -17.25
CA ILE A 179 4.67 7.79 -17.90
C ILE A 179 3.85 6.68 -17.24
N ALA A 180 4.47 5.56 -16.88
CA ALA A 180 3.79 4.46 -16.22
C ALA A 180 3.26 4.85 -14.84
N ILE A 181 4.06 5.57 -14.05
CA ILE A 181 3.66 6.11 -12.76
C ILE A 181 2.56 7.16 -12.92
N GLU A 182 2.63 8.04 -13.92
CA GLU A 182 1.58 9.02 -14.20
C GLU A 182 0.27 8.33 -14.62
N PHE A 183 0.35 7.33 -15.49
CA PHE A 183 -0.79 6.50 -15.89
C PHE A 183 -1.42 5.77 -14.69
N ALA A 184 -0.59 5.23 -13.80
CA ALA A 184 -1.04 4.62 -12.56
C ALA A 184 -1.78 5.63 -11.68
N LYS A 185 -1.21 6.84 -11.50
CA LYS A 185 -1.82 7.93 -10.74
C LYS A 185 -3.16 8.37 -11.34
N ASP A 186 -3.24 8.61 -12.64
CA ASP A 186 -4.47 8.99 -13.34
C ASP A 186 -5.54 7.89 -13.23
N THR A 187 -5.14 6.63 -13.38
CA THR A 187 -6.05 5.49 -13.21
C THR A 187 -6.59 5.44 -11.78
N MET A 188 -5.74 5.61 -10.77
CA MET A 188 -6.17 5.67 -9.37
C MET A 188 -7.06 6.88 -9.08
N GLN A 189 -6.76 8.04 -9.65
CA GLN A 189 -7.58 9.24 -9.54
C GLN A 189 -8.97 9.03 -10.13
N LYS A 190 -9.06 8.46 -11.33
CA LYS A 190 -10.34 8.20 -12.00
C LYS A 190 -11.15 7.11 -11.31
N ALA A 191 -10.50 6.04 -10.84
CA ALA A 191 -11.19 4.92 -10.21
C ALA A 191 -11.64 5.21 -8.77
N TYR A 192 -10.84 5.95 -7.99
CA TYR A 192 -11.06 6.13 -6.56
C TYR A 192 -11.32 7.59 -6.14
N GLY A 193 -11.23 8.55 -7.05
CA GLY A 193 -11.46 9.97 -6.76
C GLY A 193 -10.35 10.64 -5.94
N TYR A 194 -9.15 10.05 -5.89
CA TYR A 194 -8.03 10.62 -5.16
C TYR A 194 -7.58 11.96 -5.75
N SER A 195 -7.23 12.91 -4.88
CA SER A 195 -6.58 14.15 -5.31
C SER A 195 -5.10 13.90 -5.67
N ASN A 196 -4.54 14.68 -6.59
CA ASN A 196 -3.11 14.61 -6.95
C ASN A 196 -2.20 14.69 -5.71
N LYS A 197 -2.56 15.53 -4.73
CA LYS A 197 -1.83 15.67 -3.46
C LYS A 197 -1.87 14.42 -2.58
N GLN A 198 -2.91 13.60 -2.67
CA GLN A 198 -2.97 12.31 -1.96
C GLN A 198 -2.12 11.25 -2.66
N LEU A 199 -2.11 11.28 -4.00
CA LEU A 199 -1.31 10.36 -4.81
C LEU A 199 0.18 10.65 -4.66
N ASP A 200 0.62 11.91 -4.74
CA ASP A 200 2.03 12.25 -4.56
C ASP A 200 2.54 11.81 -3.18
N ARG A 201 1.71 11.94 -2.13
CA ARG A 201 2.05 11.47 -0.78
C ARG A 201 2.18 9.96 -0.67
N ALA A 202 1.37 9.19 -1.41
CA ALA A 202 1.48 7.74 -1.42
C ALA A 202 2.83 7.25 -1.96
N PHE A 203 3.51 8.06 -2.79
CA PHE A 203 4.80 7.73 -3.39
C PHE A 203 6.01 8.47 -2.76
N THR A 204 5.81 9.40 -1.81
CA THR A 204 6.90 10.25 -1.29
C THR A 204 6.90 10.50 0.23
N ASP A 205 5.75 10.43 0.90
CA ASP A 205 5.63 10.92 2.28
C ASP A 205 5.87 9.80 3.30
N ASN A 206 6.43 10.16 4.45
CA ASN A 206 6.68 9.27 5.58
C ASN A 206 5.32 8.95 6.28
N VAL A 207 4.54 8.02 5.71
CA VAL A 207 3.18 7.63 6.17
C VAL A 207 3.17 7.01 7.59
N SER A 208 4.35 6.68 8.12
CA SER A 208 4.55 5.92 9.36
C SER A 208 3.83 6.48 10.59
N LEU A 209 3.90 7.79 10.86
CA LEU A 209 3.33 8.37 12.09
C LEU A 209 1.80 8.39 12.11
N LYS A 210 1.16 8.72 10.97
CA LYS A 210 -0.31 8.75 10.88
C LYS A 210 -0.88 7.34 10.92
N TRP A 211 -0.24 6.40 10.22
CA TRP A 211 -0.61 4.99 10.29
C TRP A 211 -0.50 4.45 11.73
N GLN A 212 0.62 4.71 12.43
CA GLN A 212 0.80 4.32 13.83
C GLN A 212 -0.27 4.91 14.76
N PHE A 213 -0.65 6.17 14.55
CA PHE A 213 -1.73 6.79 15.31
C PHE A 213 -3.05 6.04 15.14
N TRP A 214 -3.45 5.75 13.90
CA TRP A 214 -4.71 5.04 13.63
C TRP A 214 -4.69 3.59 14.11
N VAL A 215 -3.56 2.90 14.00
CA VAL A 215 -3.38 1.55 14.57
C VAL A 215 -3.57 1.57 16.09
N ARG A 216 -2.96 2.53 16.79
CA ARG A 216 -3.15 2.69 18.24
C ARG A 216 -4.60 3.06 18.58
N ALA A 217 -5.22 3.94 17.81
CA ALA A 217 -6.62 4.32 18.00
C ALA A 217 -7.55 3.11 17.85
N ALA A 218 -7.38 2.30 16.79
CA ALA A 218 -8.16 1.09 16.58
C ALA A 218 -7.95 0.07 17.72
N PHE A 219 -6.71 -0.18 18.11
CA PHE A 219 -6.41 -1.14 19.17
C PHE A 219 -7.01 -0.71 20.53
N THR A 220 -6.84 0.57 20.88
CA THR A 220 -7.38 1.10 22.14
C THR A 220 -8.90 1.12 22.14
N SER A 221 -9.54 1.54 21.05
CA SER A 221 -11.01 1.56 20.95
C SER A 221 -11.61 0.16 20.97
N PHE A 222 -10.95 -0.81 20.34
CA PHE A 222 -11.35 -2.22 20.39
C PHE A 222 -11.33 -2.75 21.83
N ILE A 223 -10.20 -2.56 22.55
CA ILE A 223 -10.07 -3.00 23.95
C ILE A 223 -11.11 -2.32 24.83
N ILE A 224 -11.31 -1.01 24.69
CA ILE A 224 -12.31 -0.27 25.47
C ILE A 224 -13.71 -0.85 25.24
N SER A 225 -14.08 -1.13 23.99
CA SER A 225 -15.40 -1.68 23.69
C SER A 225 -15.59 -3.08 24.28
N CYS A 226 -14.62 -3.98 24.09
CA CYS A 226 -14.69 -5.33 24.65
C CYS A 226 -14.72 -5.32 26.18
N LEU A 227 -13.86 -4.53 26.84
CA LEU A 227 -13.83 -4.45 28.30
C LEU A 227 -15.13 -3.84 28.86
N ALA A 228 -15.66 -2.79 28.23
CA ALA A 228 -16.92 -2.19 28.64
C ALA A 228 -18.08 -3.19 28.52
N PHE A 229 -18.13 -3.95 27.42
CA PHE A 229 -19.15 -4.98 27.22
C PHE A 229 -19.02 -6.14 28.21
N ILE A 230 -17.82 -6.65 28.45
CA ILE A 230 -17.57 -7.72 29.44
C ILE A 230 -17.93 -7.23 30.85
N ALA A 231 -17.60 -5.98 31.20
CA ALA A 231 -17.95 -5.41 32.48
C ALA A 231 -19.48 -5.36 32.69
N VAL A 232 -20.25 -5.04 31.64
CA VAL A 232 -21.73 -5.11 31.71
C VAL A 232 -22.20 -6.53 32.02
N ILE A 233 -21.66 -7.54 31.34
CA ILE A 233 -22.01 -8.94 31.58
C ILE A 233 -21.68 -9.35 33.02
N LEU A 234 -20.50 -8.98 33.52
CA LEU A 234 -20.08 -9.29 34.89
C LEU A 234 -20.97 -8.60 35.93
N ILE A 235 -21.32 -7.33 35.73
CA ILE A 235 -22.22 -6.60 36.62
C ILE A 235 -23.58 -7.32 36.70
N PHE A 236 -24.15 -7.71 35.56
CA PHE A 236 -25.41 -8.47 35.55
C PHE A 236 -25.26 -9.87 36.17
N SER A 237 -24.12 -10.55 35.97
CA SER A 237 -23.89 -11.89 36.52
C SER A 237 -23.68 -11.91 38.03
N ILE A 238 -23.15 -10.83 38.61
CA ILE A 238 -22.93 -10.70 40.06
C ILE A 238 -24.19 -10.18 40.77
N ALA A 239 -24.96 -9.33 40.09
CA ALA A 239 -26.15 -8.71 40.67
C ALA A 239 -27.41 -9.58 40.57
N TYR A 240 -27.36 -10.71 39.85
CA TYR A 240 -28.41 -11.73 39.75
C TYR A 240 -28.06 -12.93 40.63
#